data_AF-A0A2U8W3U3-F1
#
_entry.id   AF-A0A2U8W3U3-F1
#
_cell.length_a   1.000
_cell.length_b   1.000
_cell.length_c   1.000
_cell.angle_alpha   90.00
_cell.angle_beta   90.00
_cell.angle_gamma   90.00
#
_symmetry.space_group_name_H-M   'P 1'
#
loop_
_entity.id
_entity.type
_entity.pdbx_description
1 polymer ?
#
loop_
_entity_poly.entity_id
_entity_poly.type
_entity_poly.pdbx_seq_one_letter_code
_entity_poly.pdbx_strand_id
1 'polypeptide(L)'
;MESGVDRLALDMRQANRFTLHIMVAVAEQGARAVSERTRAALAAANMRGMQMGKNAAALNTKRGERADDYAARLRPVLIELQAKGITSVRRTADALNKRGVPTITGGQWHPTTVQRVLERLNSQVAQ
;
A
#
# COMPACT_ATOMS: atom_id res chain seq x y z
N MET A 1 -18.37 -21.32 12.40
CA MET A 1 -19.04 -21.41 13.72
C MET A 1 -18.87 -22.78 14.38
N GLU A 2 -17.92 -23.61 13.94
CA GLU A 2 -17.87 -25.06 14.24
C GLU A 2 -16.99 -25.45 15.43
N SER A 3 -16.94 -24.61 16.48
CA SER A 3 -16.47 -25.08 17.78
C SER A 3 -17.72 -25.35 18.61
N GLY A 4 -17.87 -26.53 19.19
CA GLY A 4 -19.00 -26.96 20.03
C GLY A 4 -19.16 -26.18 21.36
N VAL A 5 -18.76 -24.92 21.39
CA VAL A 5 -18.78 -24.00 22.53
C VAL A 5 -19.97 -23.08 22.38
N ASP A 6 -20.74 -22.93 23.46
CA ASP A 6 -21.81 -21.94 23.53
C ASP A 6 -21.22 -20.53 23.55
N ARG A 7 -21.59 -19.73 22.55
CA ARG A 7 -21.14 -18.35 22.41
C ARG A 7 -22.24 -17.42 22.92
N LEU A 8 -21.91 -16.63 23.94
CA LEU A 8 -22.77 -15.59 24.47
C LEU A 8 -22.48 -14.27 23.75
N ALA A 9 -23.50 -13.64 23.17
CA ALA A 9 -23.41 -12.26 22.73
C ALA A 9 -23.60 -11.34 23.96
N LEU A 10 -22.63 -10.46 24.25
CA LEU A 10 -22.66 -9.61 25.46
C LEU A 10 -23.83 -8.62 25.47
N ASP A 11 -24.21 -8.16 24.27
CA ASP A 11 -25.34 -7.29 23.97
C ASP A 11 -26.68 -8.06 23.92
N MET A 12 -26.65 -9.35 23.57
CA MET A 12 -27.84 -10.22 23.52
C MET A 12 -27.64 -11.50 24.34
N ARG A 13 -27.62 -11.34 25.66
CA ARG A 13 -27.30 -12.44 26.60
C ARG A 13 -28.26 -13.65 26.55
N GLN A 14 -29.45 -13.47 25.99
CA GLN A 14 -30.46 -14.53 25.82
C GLN A 14 -30.47 -15.16 24.42
N ALA A 15 -29.61 -14.68 23.50
CA ALA A 15 -29.56 -15.22 22.15
C ALA A 15 -28.98 -16.64 22.16
N ASN A 16 -29.79 -17.60 21.74
CA ASN A 16 -29.35 -18.98 21.55
C ASN A 16 -28.69 -19.15 20.16
N ARG A 17 -28.04 -20.31 19.95
CA ARG A 17 -27.32 -20.61 18.69
C ARG A 17 -28.19 -20.45 17.44
N PHE A 18 -29.47 -20.82 17.50
CA PHE A 18 -30.41 -20.70 16.39
C PHE A 18 -30.68 -19.23 16.03
N THR A 19 -30.98 -18.39 17.03
CA THR A 19 -31.18 -16.95 16.83
C THR A 19 -29.94 -16.28 16.24
N LEU A 20 -28.74 -16.64 16.71
CA LEU A 20 -27.49 -16.13 16.16
C LEU A 20 -27.28 -16.53 14.70
N HIS A 21 -27.63 -17.76 14.31
CA HIS A 21 -27.55 -18.18 12.90
C HIS A 21 -28.46 -17.36 11.99
N ILE A 22 -29.70 -17.11 12.42
CA ILE A 22 -30.63 -16.26 11.67
C ILE A 22 -30.09 -14.84 11.56
N MET A 23 -29.60 -14.26 12.66
CA MET A 23 -29.04 -12.91 12.64
C MET A 23 -27.82 -12.78 11.74
N VAL A 24 -26.93 -13.78 11.75
CA VAL A 24 -25.79 -13.82 10.82
C VAL A 24 -26.27 -13.89 9.37
N ALA A 25 -27.22 -14.77 9.05
CA ALA A 25 -27.75 -14.89 7.70
C ALA A 25 -28.42 -13.58 7.22
N VAL A 26 -29.18 -12.91 8.09
CA VAL A 26 -29.81 -11.62 7.80
C VAL A 26 -28.75 -10.52 7.64
N ALA A 27 -27.73 -10.49 8.49
CA ALA A 27 -26.64 -9.51 8.39
C ALA A 27 -25.84 -9.69 7.10
N GLU A 28 -25.54 -10.94 6.71
CA GLU A 28 -24.88 -11.25 5.44
C GLU A 28 -25.73 -10.79 4.24
N GLN A 29 -27.03 -11.06 4.27
CA GLN A 29 -27.95 -10.62 3.21
C GLN A 29 -27.99 -9.09 3.12
N GLY A 30 -28.08 -8.38 4.25
CA GLY A 30 -28.03 -6.93 4.30
C GLY A 30 -26.72 -6.37 3.72
N ALA A 31 -25.58 -6.95 4.10
CA ALA A 31 -24.27 -6.55 3.59
C ALA A 31 -24.15 -6.77 2.07
N ARG A 32 -24.65 -7.90 1.55
CA ARG A 32 -24.69 -8.18 0.11
C ARG A 32 -25.55 -7.15 -0.62
N ALA A 33 -26.75 -6.86 -0.14
CA ALA A 33 -27.66 -5.90 -0.75
C ALA A 33 -27.07 -4.47 -0.80
N VAL A 34 -26.37 -4.04 0.26
CA VAL A 34 -25.64 -2.76 0.27
C VAL A 34 -24.53 -2.77 -0.78
N SER A 35 -23.72 -3.83 -0.81
CA SER A 35 -22.61 -3.98 -1.77
C SER A 35 -23.10 -3.91 -3.23
N GLU A 36 -24.17 -4.65 -3.55
CA GLU A 36 -24.78 -4.66 -4.88
C GLU A 36 -25.28 -3.27 -5.28
N ARG A 37 -25.99 -2.58 -4.38
CA ARG A 37 -26.50 -1.23 -4.64
C ARG A 37 -25.37 -0.23 -4.85
N THR A 38 -24.30 -0.30 -4.05
CA THR A 38 -23.13 0.56 -4.21
C THR A 38 -22.43 0.28 -5.54
N ARG A 39 -22.21 -0.99 -5.91
CA ARG A 39 -21.61 -1.36 -7.19
C ARG A 39 -22.45 -0.86 -8.36
N ALA A 40 -23.77 -1.02 -8.31
CA ALA A 40 -24.67 -0.54 -9.36
C ALA A 40 -24.61 1.00 -9.48
N ALA A 41 -24.61 1.72 -8.36
CA ALA A 41 -24.48 3.18 -8.34
C ALA A 41 -23.13 3.64 -8.90
N LEU A 42 -22.02 2.99 -8.53
CA LEU A 42 -20.69 3.29 -9.07
C LEU A 42 -20.59 2.98 -10.56
N ALA A 43 -21.19 1.87 -11.03
CA ALA A 43 -21.23 1.54 -12.45
C ALA A 43 -22.03 2.59 -13.25
N ALA A 44 -23.18 3.02 -12.73
CA ALA A 44 -23.96 4.10 -13.34
C ALA A 44 -23.21 5.43 -13.36
N ALA A 45 -22.50 5.77 -12.27
CA ALA A 45 -21.65 6.96 -12.22
C ALA A 45 -20.50 6.89 -13.23
N ASN A 46 -19.87 5.72 -13.38
CA ASN A 46 -18.82 5.49 -14.38
C ASN A 46 -19.34 5.65 -15.82
N MET A 47 -20.52 5.10 -16.12
CA MET A 47 -21.17 5.28 -17.43
C MET A 47 -21.52 6.74 -17.72
N ARG A 48 -21.85 7.53 -16.69
CA ARG A 48 -22.04 8.99 -16.80
C ARG A 48 -20.73 9.76 -16.93
N GLY A 49 -19.59 9.08 -17.02
CA GLY A 49 -18.28 9.71 -17.16
C GLY A 49 -17.71 10.29 -15.86
N MET A 50 -18.28 9.94 -14.69
CA MET A 50 -17.73 10.35 -13.41
C MET A 50 -16.41 9.64 -13.17
N GLN A 51 -15.31 10.37 -13.35
CA GLN A 51 -13.96 9.88 -13.11
C GLN A 51 -13.74 9.58 -11.62
N MET A 52 -13.69 8.29 -11.29
CA MET A 52 -13.30 7.80 -9.97
C MET A 52 -11.77 7.82 -9.82
N GLY A 53 -11.27 8.09 -8.62
CA GLY A 53 -9.83 7.99 -8.33
C GLY A 53 -8.95 9.15 -8.79
N LYS A 54 -9.50 10.28 -9.27
CA LYS A 54 -8.69 11.48 -9.66
C LYS A 54 -7.71 11.91 -8.57
N ASN A 55 -8.17 11.94 -7.32
CA ASN A 55 -7.34 12.34 -6.19
C ASN A 55 -6.23 11.32 -5.92
N ALA A 56 -6.50 10.02 -6.13
CA ALA A 56 -5.50 8.98 -6.00
C ALA A 56 -4.43 9.09 -7.09
N ALA A 57 -4.83 9.38 -8.34
CA ALA A 57 -3.90 9.62 -9.44
C ALA A 57 -3.01 10.84 -9.17
N ALA A 58 -3.60 11.98 -8.78
CA ALA A 58 -2.84 13.19 -8.46
C ALA A 58 -1.90 13.00 -7.26
N LEU A 59 -2.33 12.26 -6.23
CA LEU A 59 -1.46 11.90 -5.09
C LEU A 59 -0.33 10.96 -5.51
N ASN A 60 -0.59 10.01 -6.41
CA ASN A 60 0.42 9.10 -6.93
C ASN A 60 1.46 9.84 -7.79
N THR A 61 1.04 10.79 -8.64
CA THR A 61 1.96 11.65 -9.40
C THR A 61 2.87 12.43 -8.45
N LYS A 62 2.31 13.14 -7.46
CA LYS A 62 3.10 13.87 -6.46
C LYS A 62 4.05 12.99 -5.65
N ARG A 63 3.66 11.74 -5.36
CA ARG A 63 4.53 10.75 -4.71
C ARG A 63 5.66 10.30 -5.64
N GLY A 64 5.37 10.14 -6.92
CA GLY A 64 6.35 9.86 -7.98
C GLY A 64 7.42 10.93 -8.03
N GLU A 65 7.00 12.18 -8.24
CA GLU A 65 7.87 13.38 -8.33
C GLU A 65 8.80 13.51 -7.11
N ARG A 66 8.25 13.39 -5.88
CA ARG A 66 9.08 13.45 -4.67
C ARG A 66 10.14 12.36 -4.60
N ALA A 67 9.81 11.16 -5.07
CA ALA A 67 10.75 10.06 -5.09
C ALA A 67 11.78 10.18 -6.23
N ASP A 68 11.44 10.86 -7.33
CA ASP A 68 12.35 11.23 -8.41
C ASP A 68 13.35 12.29 -7.94
N ASP A 69 12.87 13.34 -7.29
CA ASP A 69 13.70 14.38 -6.67
C ASP A 69 14.65 13.80 -5.63
N TYR A 70 14.16 12.89 -4.79
CA TYR A 70 14.97 12.24 -3.77
C TYR A 70 16.06 11.34 -4.39
N ALA A 71 15.71 10.59 -5.43
CA ALA A 71 16.68 9.77 -6.17
C ALA A 71 17.78 10.64 -6.78
N ALA A 72 17.42 11.76 -7.41
CA ALA A 72 18.37 12.72 -7.98
C ALA A 72 19.32 13.29 -6.92
N ARG A 73 18.81 13.64 -5.73
CA ARG A 73 19.63 14.12 -4.59
C ARG A 73 20.58 13.05 -4.06
N LEU A 74 20.19 11.77 -4.12
CA LEU A 74 21.02 10.66 -3.65
C LEU A 74 22.08 10.22 -4.68
N ARG A 75 21.95 10.64 -5.94
CA ARG A 75 22.84 10.27 -7.04
C ARG A 75 24.33 10.49 -6.72
N PRO A 76 24.79 11.62 -6.16
CA PRO A 76 26.20 11.82 -5.84
C PRO A 76 26.72 10.81 -4.80
N VAL A 77 25.91 10.51 -3.77
CA VAL A 77 26.24 9.54 -2.73
C VAL A 77 26.38 8.13 -3.32
N LEU A 78 25.52 7.77 -4.27
CA LEU A 78 25.60 6.48 -4.95
C LEU A 78 26.85 6.38 -5.84
N ILE A 79 27.21 7.45 -6.55
CA ILE A 79 28.44 7.50 -7.36
C ILE A 79 29.69 7.35 -6.48
N GLU A 80 29.75 8.02 -5.33
CA GLU A 80 30.84 7.84 -4.37
C GLU A 80 30.95 6.40 -3.86
N LEU A 81 29.82 5.74 -3.61
CA LEU A 81 29.79 4.34 -3.16
C LEU A 81 30.29 3.40 -4.27
N GLN A 82 29.89 3.65 -5.51
CA GLN A 82 30.37 2.89 -6.68
C GLN A 82 31.87 3.10 -6.92
N ALA A 83 32.38 4.33 -6.78
CA ALA A 83 33.81 4.63 -6.88
C ALA A 83 34.65 3.93 -5.80
N LYS A 84 34.04 3.65 -4.63
CA LYS A 84 34.63 2.84 -3.55
C LYS A 84 34.49 1.32 -3.78
N GLY A 85 34.03 0.88 -4.95
CA GLY A 85 33.85 -0.53 -5.31
C GLY A 85 32.58 -1.18 -4.75
N ILE A 86 31.67 -0.40 -4.15
CA ILE A 86 30.40 -0.91 -3.60
C ILE A 86 29.35 -0.89 -4.72
N THR A 87 29.27 -1.99 -5.47
CA THR A 87 28.36 -2.13 -6.62
C THR A 87 27.14 -3.02 -6.34
N SER A 88 27.20 -3.86 -5.29
CA SER A 88 26.08 -4.74 -4.92
C SER A 88 24.98 -3.96 -4.20
N VAL A 89 23.73 -4.12 -4.64
CA VAL A 89 22.52 -3.51 -4.08
C VAL A 89 22.44 -3.70 -2.55
N ARG A 90 22.79 -4.89 -2.05
CA ARG A 90 22.80 -5.19 -0.62
C ARG A 90 23.86 -4.39 0.13
N ARG A 91 25.09 -4.36 -0.40
CA ARG A 91 26.19 -3.59 0.21
C ARG A 91 25.93 -2.09 0.17
N THR A 92 25.25 -1.59 -0.86
CA THR A 92 24.81 -0.20 -0.95
C THR A 92 23.79 0.13 0.12
N ALA A 93 22.80 -0.73 0.37
CA ALA A 93 21.84 -0.54 1.47
C ALA A 93 22.55 -0.49 2.82
N ASP A 94 23.47 -1.42 3.09
CA ASP A 94 24.26 -1.45 4.33
C ASP A 94 25.11 -0.18 4.48
N ALA A 95 25.74 0.29 3.39
CA ALA A 95 26.55 1.50 3.41
C ALA A 95 25.72 2.76 3.65
N LEU A 96 24.52 2.87 3.06
CA LEU A 96 23.61 3.99 3.28
C LEU A 96 23.09 4.02 4.73
N ASN A 97 22.74 2.85 5.28
CA ASN A 97 22.35 2.71 6.69
C ASN A 97 23.50 3.07 7.64
N LYS A 98 24.73 2.62 7.36
CA LYS A 98 25.92 2.97 8.16
C LYS A 98 26.23 4.46 8.14
N ARG A 99 25.97 5.15 7.02
CA ARG A 99 26.13 6.60 6.89
C ARG A 99 24.98 7.39 7.54
N GLY A 100 23.96 6.72 8.08
CA GLY A 100 22.81 7.37 8.70
C GLY A 100 21.93 8.14 7.71
N VAL A 101 21.98 7.80 6.41
CA VAL A 101 21.12 8.44 5.41
C VAL A 101 19.74 7.80 5.47
N PRO A 102 18.68 8.51 5.88
CA PRO A 102 17.34 7.93 5.92
C PRO A 102 16.78 7.68 4.51
N THR A 103 15.78 6.82 4.38
CA THR A 103 14.97 6.78 3.14
C THR A 103 14.03 7.99 3.07
N ILE A 104 13.36 8.20 1.93
CA ILE A 104 12.38 9.30 1.75
C ILE A 104 11.28 9.32 2.82
N THR A 105 10.94 8.16 3.41
CA THR A 105 9.94 8.02 4.47
C THR A 105 10.56 7.97 5.87
N GLY A 106 11.87 8.18 6.02
CA GLY A 106 12.57 8.17 7.32
C GLY A 106 12.99 6.78 7.82
N GLY A 107 12.75 5.71 7.06
CA GLY A 107 13.12 4.34 7.43
C GLY A 107 14.52 3.93 6.97
N GLN A 108 14.91 2.70 7.32
CA GLN A 108 16.17 2.08 6.87
C GLN A 108 16.13 1.68 5.39
N TRP A 109 17.31 1.59 4.79
CA TRP A 109 17.51 1.07 3.45
C TRP A 109 17.43 -0.45 3.43
N HIS A 110 16.58 -0.97 2.56
CA HIS A 110 16.54 -2.38 2.17
C HIS A 110 16.98 -2.54 0.72
N PRO A 111 17.49 -3.72 0.31
CA PRO A 111 17.96 -3.94 -1.06
C PRO A 111 16.92 -3.60 -2.14
N THR A 112 15.65 -3.94 -1.91
CA THR A 112 14.54 -3.63 -2.84
C THR A 112 14.33 -2.13 -3.02
N THR A 113 14.49 -1.34 -1.96
CA THR A 113 14.39 0.13 -2.02
C THR A 113 15.57 0.72 -2.79
N VAL A 114 16.78 0.18 -2.62
CA VAL A 114 17.96 0.61 -3.39
C VAL A 114 17.78 0.29 -4.87
N GLN A 115 17.31 -0.93 -5.21
CA GLN A 115 17.05 -1.32 -6.59
C GLN A 115 16.07 -0.36 -7.28
N ARG A 116 14.96 -0.04 -6.62
CA ARG A 116 13.96 0.91 -7.16
C ARG A 116 14.52 2.31 -7.41
N VAL A 117 15.43 2.77 -6.56
CA VAL A 117 16.10 4.07 -6.75
C VAL A 117 17.06 4.00 -7.94
N LEU A 118 17.81 2.91 -8.10
CA LEU A 118 18.70 2.72 -9.24
C LEU A 118 17.95 2.62 -10.58
N GLU A 119 16.86 1.85 -10.63
CA GLU A 119 16.00 1.73 -11.81
C GLU A 119 15.45 3.11 -12.22
N ARG A 120 14.97 3.88 -11.25
CA ARG A 120 14.45 5.24 -11.46
C ARG A 120 15.52 6.20 -11.99
N LEU A 121 16.73 6.18 -11.43
CA LEU A 121 17.86 6.97 -11.93
C LEU A 121 18.25 6.58 -13.36
N ASN A 122 18.23 5.28 -13.69
CA ASN A 122 18.52 4.83 -15.04
C ASN A 122 17.44 5.28 -16.03
N SER A 123 16.17 5.23 -15.65
CA SER A 123 15.06 5.74 -16.48
C SER A 123 15.13 7.25 -16.70
N GLN A 124 15.64 8.02 -15.74
CA GLN A 124 15.83 9.47 -15.88
C GLN A 124 17.00 9.85 -16.79
N VAL A 125 18.02 8.99 -16.92
CA VAL A 125 19.17 9.21 -17.81
C VAL A 125 18.87 8.77 -19.25
N ALA A 126 17.92 7.84 -19.42
CA ALA A 126 17.49 7.35 -20.72
C ALA A 126 16.41 8.23 -21.40
N GLN A 127 15.88 9.23 -20.70
CA GLN A 127 14.99 10.27 -21.22
C GLN A 127 15.78 11.54 -21.55
#